data_AF-A0A6N2VLA7-F1
#
_entry.id   AF-A0A6N2VLA7-F1
#
_cell.length_a   1.000
_cell.length_b   1.000
_cell.length_c   1.000
_cell.angle_alpha   90.00
_cell.angle_beta   90.00
_cell.angle_gamma   90.00
#
_symmetry.space_group_name_H-M   'P 1'
#
loop_
_entity.id
_entity.type
_entity.pdbx_description
1 polymer ?
#
loop_
_entity_poly.entity_id
_entity_poly.type
_entity_poly.pdbx_seq_one_letter_code
_entity_poly.pdbx_strand_id
1 'polypeptide(L)'
;MQSGFHIGYPKCFWTDTYYSSYDEMQKLYKDNGVECVDHFAQDGLAPLFHNRVDQWSDEQFETWFKYHLSVCSEKSIINMSNHVIIVGRKK
;
A
#
# COMPACT_ATOMS: atom_id res chain seq x y z
N MET A 1 5.82 13.14 15.30
CA MET A 1 6.13 11.71 15.14
C MET A 1 7.31 11.59 14.18
N GLN A 2 8.52 11.83 14.68
CA GLN A 2 9.78 11.62 13.97
C GLN A 2 10.58 10.66 14.86
N SER A 3 10.61 9.38 14.52
CA SER A 3 11.49 8.41 15.17
C SER A 3 11.58 7.18 14.29
N GLY A 4 12.61 7.10 13.46
CA GLY A 4 12.85 5.92 12.64
C GLY A 4 14.09 5.99 11.76
N PHE A 5 14.40 7.14 11.15
CA PHE A 5 15.58 7.24 10.29
C PHE A 5 16.84 7.51 11.13
N HIS A 6 17.82 6.60 11.08
CA HIS A 6 19.17 6.90 11.54
C HIS A 6 19.80 7.92 10.56
N ILE A 7 19.68 9.20 10.91
CA ILE A 7 20.19 10.33 10.12
C ILE A 7 21.73 10.28 10.20
N GLY A 8 22.37 9.51 9.32
CA GLY A 8 23.83 9.40 9.30
C GLY A 8 24.43 8.62 8.14
N TYR A 9 23.71 7.65 7.57
CA TYR A 9 24.23 6.84 6.46
C TYR A 9 23.44 7.09 5.16
N PRO A 10 24.11 7.39 4.02
CA PRO A 10 23.44 7.72 2.76
C PRO A 10 22.60 6.58 2.16
N LYS A 11 22.67 5.36 2.73
CA LYS A 11 21.86 4.20 2.32
C LYS A 11 20.78 3.79 3.32
N CYS A 12 20.60 4.50 4.44
CA CYS A 12 19.66 4.12 5.51
C CYS A 12 18.25 3.80 5.01
N PHE A 13 17.72 4.56 4.04
CA PHE A 13 16.39 4.27 3.48
C PHE A 13 16.27 2.85 2.91
N TRP A 14 17.32 2.32 2.29
CA TRP A 14 17.30 0.99 1.68
C TRP A 14 17.63 -0.14 2.65
N THR A 15 18.29 0.17 3.76
CA THR A 15 18.73 -0.82 4.76
C THR A 15 17.80 -0.93 5.95
N ASP A 16 16.98 0.09 6.19
CA ASP A 16 16.18 0.21 7.42
C ASP A 16 14.69 -0.13 7.19
N THR A 17 14.29 -0.37 5.94
CA THR A 17 12.92 -0.77 5.56
C THR A 17 12.87 -2.22 5.14
N TYR A 18 11.85 -2.95 5.63
CA TYR A 18 11.56 -4.31 5.22
C TYR A 18 10.39 -4.31 4.22
N TYR A 19 10.61 -4.90 3.04
CA TYR A 19 9.59 -5.07 2.01
C TYR A 19 9.13 -6.52 1.97
N SER A 20 7.85 -6.73 1.72
CA SER A 20 7.25 -8.05 1.64
C SER A 20 6.26 -8.11 0.48
N SER A 21 6.13 -9.30 -0.08
CA SER A 21 5.05 -9.62 -1.01
C SER A 21 3.72 -9.81 -0.27
N TYR A 22 2.63 -9.74 -1.03
CA TYR A 22 1.27 -10.05 -0.59
C TYR A 22 1.20 -11.35 0.23
N ASP A 23 1.76 -12.44 -0.30
CA ASP A 23 1.70 -13.76 0.32
C ASP A 23 2.55 -13.86 1.59
N GLU A 24 3.73 -13.23 1.61
CA GLU A 24 4.59 -13.16 2.80
C GLU A 24 3.89 -12.43 3.94
N MET A 25 3.25 -11.30 3.67
CA MET A 25 2.48 -10.58 4.69
C MET A 25 1.30 -11.41 5.19
N GLN A 26 0.51 -11.99 4.28
CA GLN A 26 -0.63 -12.85 4.64
C GLN A 26 -0.19 -14.00 5.56
N LYS A 27 0.92 -14.66 5.20
CA LYS A 27 1.52 -15.72 5.99
C LYS A 27 2.00 -15.23 7.36
N LEU A 28 2.70 -14.10 7.41
CA LEU A 28 3.21 -13.51 8.65
C LEU A 28 2.08 -13.27 9.66
N TYR A 29 0.99 -12.64 9.25
CA TYR A 29 -0.14 -12.37 10.16
C TYR A 29 -0.83 -13.66 10.60
N LYS A 30 -1.05 -14.61 9.68
CA LYS A 30 -1.67 -15.90 9.98
C LYS A 30 -0.85 -16.73 10.98
N ASP A 31 0.48 -16.78 10.79
CA ASP A 31 1.40 -17.51 11.67
C ASP A 31 1.42 -16.92 13.09
N ASN A 32 1.07 -15.64 13.24
CA ASN A 32 0.98 -14.92 14.51
C ASN A 32 -0.46 -14.84 15.06
N GLY A 33 -1.38 -15.69 14.58
CA GLY A 33 -2.73 -15.83 15.13
C GLY A 33 -3.72 -14.72 14.74
N VAL A 34 -3.39 -13.91 13.73
CA VAL A 34 -4.30 -12.89 13.18
C VAL A 34 -4.99 -13.45 11.93
N GLU A 35 -6.32 -13.37 11.89
CA GLU A 35 -7.09 -13.64 10.69
C GLU A 35 -7.03 -12.41 9.77
N CYS A 36 -6.55 -12.56 8.54
CA CYS A 36 -6.61 -11.51 7.53
C CYS A 36 -8.03 -11.42 6.97
N VAL A 37 -8.79 -10.40 7.38
CA VAL A 37 -10.15 -10.12 6.90
C VAL A 37 -10.11 -9.48 5.53
N ASP A 38 -9.16 -8.57 5.30
CA ASP A 38 -8.97 -7.92 4.01
C ASP A 38 -7.50 -7.52 3.79
N HIS A 39 -7.11 -7.36 2.52
CA HIS A 39 -5.78 -6.93 2.11
C HIS A 39 -5.84 -6.27 0.73
N PHE A 40 -5.62 -4.95 0.70
CA PHE A 40 -5.74 -4.13 -0.51
C PHE A 40 -4.62 -3.09 -0.57
N ALA A 41 -4.32 -2.60 -1.78
CA ALA A 41 -3.35 -1.53 -1.98
C ALA A 41 -3.89 -0.20 -1.43
N GLN A 42 -3.00 0.62 -0.86
CA GLN A 42 -3.35 1.99 -0.46
C GLN A 42 -3.25 2.94 -1.65
N ASP A 43 -2.11 2.89 -2.36
CA ASP A 43 -1.72 3.92 -3.31
C ASP A 43 -1.90 3.48 -4.77
N GLY A 44 -1.79 2.18 -5.04
CA GLY A 44 -1.82 1.62 -6.39
C GLY A 44 -0.87 2.38 -7.32
N LEU A 45 -1.40 2.86 -8.45
CA LEU A 45 -0.63 3.66 -9.42
C LEU A 45 -0.77 5.18 -9.23
N ALA A 46 -1.53 5.64 -8.22
CA ALA A 46 -1.80 7.07 -8.03
C ALA A 46 -0.51 7.93 -7.93
N PRO A 47 0.58 7.50 -7.26
CA PRO A 47 1.81 8.28 -7.20
C PRO A 47 2.43 8.61 -8.57
N LEU A 48 2.25 7.73 -9.56
CA LEU A 48 2.76 7.93 -10.93
C LEU A 48 1.94 8.96 -11.71
N PHE A 49 0.68 9.17 -11.33
CA PHE A 49 -0.27 10.03 -12.04
C PHE A 49 -0.64 11.29 -11.26
N HIS A 50 -0.03 11.56 -10.10
CA HIS A 50 -0.42 12.67 -9.21
C HIS A 50 -0.55 14.01 -9.95
N ASN A 51 0.43 14.35 -10.81
CA ASN A 51 0.43 15.58 -11.63
C ASN A 51 -0.81 15.74 -12.52
N ARG A 52 -1.47 14.64 -12.89
CA ARG A 52 -2.74 14.67 -13.64
C ARG A 52 -3.95 14.55 -12.76
N VAL A 53 -3.89 13.72 -11.72
CA VAL A 53 -5.01 13.56 -10.78
C VAL A 53 -5.38 14.90 -10.15
N ASP A 54 -4.37 15.69 -9.76
CA ASP A 54 -4.56 16.99 -9.12
C ASP A 54 -5.18 18.06 -10.04
N GLN A 55 -5.28 17.79 -11.34
CA GLN A 55 -5.82 18.72 -12.34
C GLN A 55 -7.22 18.34 -12.83
N TRP A 56 -7.77 17.20 -12.37
CA TRP A 56 -9.08 16.75 -12.80
C TRP A 56 -10.20 17.59 -12.21
N SER A 57 -11.27 17.73 -13.01
CA SER A 57 -12.54 18.19 -12.46
C SER A 57 -13.11 17.14 -11.51
N ASP A 58 -14.07 17.54 -10.68
CA ASP A 58 -14.76 16.62 -9.76
C ASP A 58 -15.32 15.38 -10.48
N GLU A 59 -15.92 15.55 -11.66
CA GLU A 59 -16.48 14.43 -12.45
C GLU A 59 -15.40 13.45 -12.95
N GLN A 60 -14.26 13.98 -13.40
CA GLN A 60 -13.13 13.18 -13.86
C GLN A 60 -12.48 12.45 -12.69
N PHE A 61 -12.30 13.15 -11.56
CA PHE A 61 -11.77 12.59 -10.34
C PHE A 61 -12.67 11.46 -9.82
N GLU A 62 -13.99 11.64 -9.78
CA GLU A 62 -14.94 10.61 -9.35
C GLU A 62 -14.89 9.36 -10.23
N THR A 63 -14.74 9.54 -11.54
CA THR A 63 -14.58 8.42 -12.48
C THR A 63 -13.29 7.66 -12.21
N TRP A 64 -12.18 8.39 -12.07
CA TRP A 64 -10.90 7.78 -11.74
C TRP A 64 -10.91 7.13 -10.36
N PHE A 65 -11.54 7.75 -9.36
CA PHE A 65 -11.55 7.26 -7.98
C PHE A 65 -12.21 5.89 -7.90
N LYS A 66 -13.33 5.68 -8.60
CA LYS A 66 -13.96 4.36 -8.72
C LYS A 66 -13.03 3.32 -9.36
N TYR A 67 -12.32 3.72 -10.42
CA TYR A 67 -11.34 2.85 -11.06
C TYR A 67 -10.15 2.55 -10.12
N HIS A 68 -9.65 3.56 -9.41
CA HIS A 68 -8.57 3.44 -8.44
C HIS A 68 -8.92 2.45 -7.33
N LEU A 69 -10.13 2.55 -6.75
CA LEU A 69 -10.62 1.58 -5.77
C LEU A 69 -10.67 0.15 -6.35
N SER A 70 -11.17 -0.02 -7.58
CA SER A 70 -11.21 -1.32 -8.25
C SER A 70 -9.81 -1.92 -8.43
N VAL A 71 -8.83 -1.11 -8.84
CA VAL A 71 -7.44 -1.53 -9.02
C VAL A 71 -6.80 -1.88 -7.68
N CYS A 72 -7.04 -1.07 -6.64
CA CYS A 72 -6.45 -1.31 -5.32
C CYS A 72 -6.96 -2.60 -4.67
N SER A 73 -8.14 -3.08 -5.03
CA SER A 73 -8.68 -4.36 -4.60
C SER A 73 -8.21 -5.57 -5.42
N GLU A 74 -7.50 -5.37 -6.54
CA GLU A 74 -7.03 -6.46 -7.40
C GLU A 74 -5.73 -7.10 -6.87
N LYS A 75 -5.87 -8.30 -6.30
CA LYS A 75 -4.79 -9.02 -5.60
C LYS A 75 -3.63 -9.40 -6.51
N SER A 76 -3.87 -9.62 -7.81
CA SER A 76 -2.80 -9.99 -8.75
C SER A 76 -1.78 -8.87 -8.99
N ILE A 77 -2.16 -7.61 -8.73
CA ILE A 77 -1.31 -6.42 -8.96
C ILE A 77 -1.04 -5.61 -7.69
N ILE A 78 -1.49 -6.07 -6.52
CA ILE A 78 -1.34 -5.37 -5.24
C ILE A 78 0.13 -5.06 -4.89
N ASN A 79 1.06 -5.94 -5.27
CA ASN A 79 2.50 -5.75 -5.05
C ASN A 79 3.11 -4.59 -5.85
N MET A 80 2.35 -3.98 -6.78
CA MET A 80 2.77 -2.76 -7.48
C MET A 80 2.57 -1.50 -6.65
N SER A 81 1.81 -1.57 -5.56
CA SER A 81 1.59 -0.45 -4.65
C SER A 81 2.77 -0.31 -3.69
N ASN A 82 3.15 0.93 -3.37
CA ASN A 82 4.19 1.20 -2.37
C ASN A 82 3.75 0.76 -0.96
N HIS A 83 2.48 1.02 -0.63
CA HIS A 83 1.88 0.63 0.65
C HIS A 83 0.60 -0.18 0.42
N VAL A 84 0.33 -1.05 1.37
CA VAL A 84 -0.87 -1.88 1.42
C VAL A 84 -1.50 -1.78 2.80
N ILE A 85 -2.79 -2.06 2.89
CA ILE A 85 -3.54 -2.11 4.14
C ILE A 85 -3.98 -3.56 4.35
N ILE A 86 -3.69 -4.09 5.55
CA ILE A 86 -4.22 -5.37 6.02
C ILE A 86 -5.20 -5.11 7.15
N VAL A 87 -6.44 -5.58 6.96
CA VAL A 87 -7.44 -5.58 8.03
C VAL A 87 -7.36 -6.92 8.73
N GLY A 88 -6.80 -6.93 9.94
CA GLY A 88 -6.65 -8.12 10.76
C GLY A 88 -7.73 -8.22 11.84
N ARG A 89 -8.20 -9.44 12.11
CA ARG A 89 -9.00 -9.77 13.30
C ARG A 89 -8.17 -10.64 14.23
N LYS A 90 -8.00 -10.18 15.46
CA LYS A 90 -7.40 -10.96 16.53
C LYS A 90 -8.36 -12.07 16.95
N LYS A 91 -7.84 -13.30 17.06
CA LYS A 91 -8.58 -14.41 17.66
C LYS A 91 -8.62 -14.32 19.18
#